data_AF-R7SF38-F1
#
_entry.id   AF-R7SF38-F1
#
_cell.length_a   1.000
_cell.length_b   1.000
_cell.length_c   1.000
_cell.angle_alpha   90.00
_cell.angle_beta   90.00
_cell.angle_gamma   90.00
#
_symmetry.space_group_name_H-M   'P 1'
#
loop_
_entity.id
_entity.type
_entity.pdbx_description
1 polymer ?
#
loop_
_entity_poly.entity_id
_entity_poly.type
_entity_poly.pdbx_seq_one_letter_code
_entity_poly.pdbx_strand_id
1 'polypeptide(L)'
;MSDIPYMNMVGTLRYIADCTQPDIAFATNQLAKYLNDPGMEHYLALKHCYMYLKTTSNVWLQLGSTNQSILNGYTDADSMMQEGHCAISGYAFYLSDSLVLWSSKRQTLVANSTYEAELIALARGTQEAIVLTHLAEEILQVSDAPINIYCNNDAVIQTVTLDELKYLERTKHLD
;
A
#
# COMPACT_ATOMS: atom_id res chain seq x y z
N MET A 1 14.62 25.05 -11.69
CA MET A 1 14.31 23.70 -12.24
C MET A 1 13.34 23.75 -13.42
N SER A 2 13.09 24.92 -14.03
CA SER A 2 12.09 25.10 -15.10
C SER A 2 12.27 24.20 -16.32
N ASP A 3 13.52 23.81 -16.64
CA ASP A 3 13.83 23.05 -17.85
C ASP A 3 13.81 21.52 -17.62
N ILE A 4 13.66 21.07 -16.37
CA ILE A 4 13.61 19.64 -16.05
C ILE A 4 12.13 19.23 -16.00
N PRO A 5 11.68 18.26 -16.81
CA PRO A 5 10.29 17.82 -16.85
C PRO A 5 9.96 16.90 -15.66
N TYR A 6 10.11 17.41 -14.43
CA TYR A 6 9.99 16.65 -13.19
C TYR A 6 8.64 15.93 -13.07
N MET A 7 7.53 16.65 -13.32
CA MET A 7 6.19 16.09 -13.25
C MET A 7 6.00 14.90 -14.21
N ASN A 8 6.50 15.01 -15.44
CA ASN A 8 6.42 13.93 -16.42
C ASN A 8 7.24 12.71 -15.99
N MET A 9 8.44 12.95 -15.45
CA MET A 9 9.29 11.88 -14.95
C MET A 9 8.68 11.15 -13.75
N VAL A 10 8.09 11.88 -12.80
CA VAL A 10 7.34 11.27 -11.69
C VAL A 10 6.13 10.49 -12.23
N GLY A 11 5.44 11.00 -13.25
CA GLY A 11 4.36 10.28 -13.93
C GLY A 11 4.82 8.95 -14.55
N THR A 12 6.00 8.90 -15.17
CA THR A 12 6.58 7.64 -15.65
C THR A 12 6.88 6.69 -14.51
N LEU A 13 7.49 7.17 -13.41
CA LEU A 13 7.71 6.32 -12.22
C LEU A 13 6.41 5.80 -11.64
N ARG A 14 5.34 6.61 -11.65
CA ARG A 14 4.02 6.22 -11.17
C ARG A 14 3.46 5.04 -11.94
N TYR A 15 3.54 5.08 -13.26
CA TYR A 15 3.12 3.95 -14.10
C TYR A 15 3.92 2.68 -13.79
N ILE A 16 5.25 2.80 -13.70
CA ILE A 16 6.12 1.64 -13.39
C ILE A 16 5.80 1.09 -12.00
N ALA A 17 5.60 1.96 -11.00
CA ALA A 17 5.28 1.60 -9.63
C ALA A 17 3.93 0.88 -9.50
N ASP A 18 2.91 1.35 -10.21
CA ASP A 18 1.55 0.80 -10.13
C ASP A 18 1.39 -0.48 -10.98
N CYS A 19 2.23 -0.70 -12.01
CA CYS A 19 2.04 -1.83 -12.94
C CYS A 19 3.05 -2.96 -12.80
N THR A 20 4.33 -2.67 -12.53
CA THR A 20 5.40 -3.68 -12.68
C THR A 20 6.39 -3.74 -11.53
N GLN A 21 6.54 -2.66 -10.75
CA GLN A 21 7.62 -2.53 -9.78
C GLN A 21 7.14 -1.96 -8.44
N PRO A 22 6.49 -2.78 -7.59
CA PRO A 22 5.85 -2.35 -6.35
C PRO A 22 6.80 -1.70 -5.34
N ASP A 23 8.05 -2.12 -5.34
CA ASP A 23 9.13 -1.68 -4.44
C ASP A 23 9.43 -0.18 -4.55
N ILE A 24 9.15 0.47 -5.69
CA ILE A 24 9.32 1.92 -5.86
C ILE A 24 8.05 2.73 -5.53
N ALA A 25 6.95 2.08 -5.14
CA ALA A 25 5.67 2.76 -4.91
C ALA A 25 5.79 3.84 -3.83
N PHE A 26 6.41 3.52 -2.69
CA PHE A 26 6.62 4.50 -1.62
C PHE A 26 7.43 5.71 -2.11
N ALA A 27 8.60 5.47 -2.69
CA ALA A 27 9.49 6.54 -3.15
C ALA A 27 8.80 7.44 -4.19
N THR A 28 8.04 6.85 -5.10
CA THR A 28 7.28 7.58 -6.11
C THR A 28 6.21 8.48 -5.49
N ASN A 29 5.48 7.98 -4.49
CA ASN A 29 4.51 8.79 -3.75
C ASN A 29 5.16 9.94 -2.99
N GLN A 30 6.35 9.75 -2.45
CA GLN A 30 7.09 10.83 -1.77
C GLN A 30 7.50 11.93 -2.76
N LEU A 31 7.98 11.56 -3.96
CA LEU A 31 8.33 12.49 -5.03
C LEU A 31 7.10 13.25 -5.55
N ALA A 32 5.95 12.58 -5.66
CA ALA A 32 4.70 13.18 -6.11
C ALA A 32 4.17 14.33 -5.21
N LYS A 33 4.72 14.51 -4.00
CA LYS A 33 4.39 15.66 -3.15
C LYS A 33 4.93 16.98 -3.70
N TYR A 34 5.96 16.93 -4.54
CA TYR A 34 6.72 18.10 -4.99
C TYR A 34 6.58 18.36 -6.50
N LEU A 35 5.43 18.03 -7.09
CA LEU A 35 5.20 18.18 -8.53
C LEU A 35 5.22 19.64 -9.00
N ASN A 36 4.67 20.55 -8.18
CA ASN A 36 4.52 21.96 -8.54
C ASN A 36 5.79 22.79 -8.30
N ASP A 37 6.52 22.49 -7.24
CA ASP A 37 7.74 23.20 -6.84
C ASP A 37 8.82 22.22 -6.35
N PRO A 38 9.46 21.48 -7.28
CA PRO A 38 10.53 20.58 -6.92
C PRO A 38 11.82 21.35 -6.61
N GLY A 39 12.56 20.90 -5.59
CA GLY A 39 13.90 21.35 -5.26
C GLY A 39 14.97 20.38 -5.74
N MET A 40 16.25 20.76 -5.62
CA MET A 40 17.37 19.95 -6.09
C MET A 40 17.43 18.58 -5.39
N GLU A 41 17.11 18.52 -4.10
CA GLU A 41 17.03 17.27 -3.34
C GLU A 41 15.99 16.31 -3.93
N HIS A 42 14.81 16.82 -4.30
CA HIS A 42 13.75 16.03 -4.94
C HIS A 42 14.20 15.50 -6.31
N TYR A 43 14.96 16.28 -7.06
CA TYR A 43 15.53 15.84 -8.34
C TYR A 43 16.61 14.77 -8.18
N LEU A 44 17.46 14.88 -7.16
CA LEU A 44 18.46 13.87 -6.85
C LEU A 44 17.80 12.56 -6.43
N ALA A 45 16.76 12.61 -5.60
CA ALA A 45 15.96 11.45 -5.22
C ALA A 45 15.24 10.82 -6.43
N LEU A 46 14.68 11.65 -7.33
CA LEU A 46 14.11 11.19 -8.60
C LEU A 46 15.15 10.43 -9.43
N LYS A 47 16.34 11.03 -9.64
CA LYS A 47 17.44 10.39 -10.37
C LYS A 47 17.87 9.07 -9.74
N HIS A 48 17.89 8.99 -8.42
CA HIS A 48 18.20 7.76 -7.71
C HIS A 48 17.18 6.66 -8.03
N CYS A 49 15.88 6.97 -8.03
CA CYS A 49 14.84 6.01 -8.42
C CYS A 49 15.03 5.49 -9.86
N TYR A 50 15.32 6.38 -10.82
CA TYR A 50 15.60 5.99 -12.20
C TYR A 50 16.86 5.12 -12.33
N MET A 51 17.90 5.42 -11.55
CA MET A 51 19.13 4.63 -11.54
C MET A 51 18.88 3.25 -10.95
N TYR A 52 18.09 3.17 -9.87
CA TYR A 52 17.65 1.93 -9.28
C TYR A 52 16.92 1.06 -10.32
N LEU A 53 15.92 1.61 -11.01
CA LEU A 53 15.20 0.90 -12.09
C LEU A 53 16.13 0.40 -13.20
N LYS A 54 17.12 1.20 -13.58
CA LYS A 54 18.12 0.79 -14.57
C LYS A 54 18.93 -0.41 -14.08
N THR A 55 19.36 -0.39 -12.81
CA THR A 55 20.13 -1.47 -12.21
C THR A 55 19.32 -2.74 -11.94
N THR A 56 18.01 -2.62 -11.75
CA THR A 56 17.07 -3.73 -11.51
C THR A 56 16.23 -4.07 -12.74
N SER A 57 16.65 -3.65 -13.93
CA SER A 57 15.94 -3.89 -15.20
C SER A 57 15.78 -5.36 -15.57
N ASN A 58 16.54 -6.25 -14.92
CA ASN A 58 16.47 -7.70 -15.03
C ASN A 58 15.65 -8.36 -13.91
N VAL A 59 14.98 -7.58 -13.07
CA VAL A 59 14.04 -8.07 -12.04
C VAL A 59 12.63 -7.78 -12.53
N TRP A 60 11.74 -8.76 -12.41
CA TRP A 60 10.35 -8.62 -12.82
C TRP A 60 9.41 -9.24 -11.80
N LEU A 61 8.18 -8.73 -11.78
CA LEU A 61 7.09 -9.37 -11.05
C LEU A 61 6.82 -10.74 -11.67
N GLN A 62 7.04 -11.79 -10.89
CA GLN A 62 6.75 -13.15 -11.32
C GLN A 62 5.31 -13.49 -10.94
N LEU A 63 4.47 -13.66 -11.96
CA LEU A 63 3.12 -14.18 -11.82
C LEU A 63 3.11 -15.67 -12.18
N GLY A 64 2.36 -16.45 -11.43
CA GLY A 64 2.30 -17.90 -11.54
C GLY A 64 2.58 -18.56 -10.19
N SER A 65 1.64 -19.38 -9.75
CA SER A 65 1.77 -20.20 -8.54
C SER A 65 1.25 -21.60 -8.79
N THR A 66 1.45 -22.43 -7.77
CA THR A 66 0.84 -23.75 -7.55
C THR A 66 -0.68 -23.78 -7.85
N ASN A 67 -1.24 -24.99 -8.02
CA ASN A 67 -2.67 -25.26 -8.32
C ASN A 67 -3.67 -24.79 -7.24
N GLN A 68 -3.25 -23.98 -6.27
CA GLN A 68 -4.10 -23.43 -5.22
C GLN A 68 -4.46 -21.98 -5.57
N SER A 69 -5.68 -21.58 -5.22
CA SER A 69 -6.20 -20.21 -5.41
C SER A 69 -6.48 -19.60 -4.04
N ILE A 70 -5.41 -19.38 -3.27
CA ILE A 70 -5.52 -18.80 -1.92
C ILE A 70 -5.15 -17.33 -2.01
N LEU A 71 -5.98 -16.45 -1.47
CA LEU A 71 -5.73 -15.02 -1.49
C LEU A 71 -5.30 -14.54 -0.09
N ASN A 72 -4.08 -14.01 -0.02
CA ASN A 72 -3.47 -13.51 1.21
C ASN A 72 -3.17 -12.02 1.07
N GLY A 73 -3.70 -11.20 1.96
CA GLY A 73 -3.42 -9.77 2.08
C GLY A 73 -2.50 -9.47 3.25
N TYR A 74 -1.61 -8.51 3.07
CA TYR A 74 -0.76 -7.97 4.12
C TYR A 74 -1.02 -6.47 4.19
N THR A 75 -1.18 -5.94 5.39
CA THR A 75 -1.38 -4.50 5.65
C THR A 75 -0.37 -4.01 6.66
N ASP A 76 0.12 -2.80 6.47
CA ASP A 76 1.11 -2.16 7.34
C ASP A 76 0.92 -0.64 7.31
N ALA A 77 1.32 0.04 8.38
CA ALA A 77 1.30 1.50 8.43
C ALA A 77 2.61 2.07 8.97
N ASP A 78 3.18 3.04 8.25
CA ASP A 78 4.30 3.81 8.77
C ASP A 78 3.81 4.84 9.78
N SER A 79 4.15 4.63 11.05
CA SER A 79 3.82 5.50 12.17
C SER A 79 4.93 6.51 12.43
N MET A 80 5.15 7.45 11.50
CA MET A 80 5.96 8.64 11.76
C MET A 80 5.21 9.58 12.73
N MET A 81 5.52 9.48 14.03
CA MET A 81 4.92 10.28 15.10
C MET A 81 5.44 11.73 15.09
N GLN A 82 5.04 12.53 14.11
CA GLN A 82 5.23 13.98 14.09
C GLN A 82 3.89 14.69 13.95
N GLU A 83 3.68 15.76 14.70
CA GLU A 83 2.45 16.56 14.65
C GLU A 83 2.17 17.07 13.23
N GLY A 84 0.96 16.82 12.72
CA GLY A 84 0.56 17.21 11.35
C GLY A 84 1.02 16.26 10.23
N HIS A 85 1.74 15.19 10.55
CA HIS A 85 2.05 14.14 9.60
C HIS A 85 0.92 13.12 9.56
N CYS A 86 0.53 12.71 8.34
CA CYS A 86 -0.36 11.55 8.18
C CYS A 86 0.52 10.35 7.88
N ALA A 87 0.25 9.24 8.56
CA ALA A 87 0.89 7.95 8.33
C ALA A 87 0.75 7.50 6.87
N ILE A 88 1.59 6.56 6.44
CA ILE A 88 1.51 5.96 5.11
C ILE A 88 1.02 4.53 5.28
N SER A 89 -0.15 4.22 4.74
CA SER A 89 -0.68 2.86 4.71
C SER A 89 -0.17 2.13 3.48
N GLY A 90 0.29 0.91 3.69
CA GLY A 90 0.62 -0.06 2.65
C GLY A 90 -0.31 -1.25 2.69
N TYR A 91 -0.54 -1.85 1.52
CA TYR A 91 -1.04 -3.22 1.43
C TYR A 91 -0.40 -3.97 0.28
N ALA A 92 -0.37 -5.30 0.39
CA ALA A 92 0.09 -6.21 -0.65
C ALA A 92 -0.78 -7.47 -0.62
N PHE A 93 -1.40 -7.81 -1.74
CA PHE A 93 -2.24 -8.99 -1.92
C PHE A 93 -1.58 -9.97 -2.86
N TYR A 94 -1.46 -11.20 -2.39
CA TYR A 94 -0.90 -12.32 -3.10
C TYR A 94 -2.01 -13.32 -3.43
N LEU A 95 -2.16 -13.63 -4.72
CA LEU A 95 -2.84 -14.84 -5.15
C LEU A 95 -1.80 -15.95 -5.14
N SER A 96 -1.88 -16.78 -4.11
CA SER A 96 -0.89 -17.80 -3.77
C SER A 96 0.49 -17.19 -3.61
N ASP A 97 1.43 -17.45 -4.52
CA ASP A 97 2.80 -16.89 -4.46
C ASP A 97 2.97 -15.63 -5.33
N SER A 98 1.91 -15.20 -6.03
CA SER A 98 1.95 -14.09 -6.98
C SER A 98 1.35 -12.83 -6.39
N LEU A 99 2.15 -11.76 -6.30
CA LEU A 99 1.64 -10.45 -5.92
C LEU A 99 0.76 -9.89 -7.05
N VAL A 100 -0.53 -9.68 -6.76
CA VAL A 100 -1.55 -9.26 -7.75
C VAL A 100 -2.06 -7.85 -7.51
N LEU A 101 -1.96 -7.33 -6.29
CA LEU A 101 -2.38 -5.96 -5.97
C LEU A 101 -1.50 -5.40 -4.84
N TRP A 102 -1.12 -4.14 -4.95
CA TRP A 102 -0.35 -3.45 -3.92
C TRP A 102 -0.66 -1.96 -3.92
N SER A 103 -0.33 -1.29 -2.82
CA SER A 103 -0.41 0.15 -2.72
C SER A 103 0.47 0.65 -1.58
N SER A 104 0.96 1.87 -1.73
CA SER A 104 1.50 2.69 -0.64
C SER A 104 0.86 4.06 -0.77
N LYS A 105 0.10 4.50 0.23
CA LYS A 105 -0.67 5.76 0.16
C LYS A 105 -0.69 6.46 1.50
N ARG A 106 -0.55 7.78 1.47
CA ARG A 106 -0.74 8.63 2.65
C ARG A 106 -2.17 8.45 3.19
N GLN A 107 -2.30 8.39 4.51
CA GLN A 107 -3.60 8.42 5.17
C GLN A 107 -4.25 9.79 5.01
N THR A 108 -5.56 9.79 4.83
CA THR A 108 -6.37 11.01 4.80
C THR A 108 -6.66 11.48 6.22
N LEU A 109 -6.84 10.51 7.12
CA LEU A 109 -6.99 10.73 8.56
C LEU A 109 -5.61 10.89 9.20
N VAL A 110 -5.55 11.72 10.24
CA VAL A 110 -4.37 11.85 11.10
C VAL A 110 -4.51 10.81 12.21
N ALA A 111 -3.60 9.85 12.26
CA ALA A 111 -3.52 8.89 13.34
C ALA A 111 -2.69 9.47 14.49
N ASN A 112 -3.21 9.40 15.71
CA ASN A 112 -2.55 9.87 16.93
C ASN A 112 -1.71 8.77 17.60
N SER A 113 -1.79 7.54 17.09
CA SER A 113 -1.01 6.40 17.58
C SER A 113 -0.71 5.41 16.47
N THR A 114 0.31 4.57 16.68
CA THR A 114 0.61 3.45 15.79
C THR A 114 -0.56 2.49 15.65
N TYR A 115 -1.33 2.29 16.74
CA TYR A 115 -2.56 1.48 16.71
C TYR A 115 -3.59 2.03 15.73
N GLU A 116 -3.87 3.33 15.78
CA GLU A 116 -4.83 3.97 14.85
C GLU A 116 -4.33 3.92 13.41
N ALA A 117 -3.03 4.15 13.19
CA ALA A 117 -2.43 4.09 11.86
C ALA A 117 -2.57 2.68 11.25
N GLU A 118 -2.25 1.65 12.02
CA GLU A 118 -2.38 0.24 11.62
C GLU A 118 -3.83 -0.16 11.39
N LEU A 119 -4.76 0.29 12.24
CA LEU A 119 -6.19 0.03 12.08
C LEU A 119 -6.73 0.67 10.78
N ILE A 120 -6.30 1.90 10.46
CA ILE A 120 -6.65 2.56 9.18
C ILE A 120 -6.07 1.80 7.99
N ALA A 121 -4.82 1.32 8.08
CA ALA A 121 -4.22 0.50 7.02
C ALA A 121 -4.97 -0.81 6.83
N LEU A 122 -5.32 -1.50 7.92
CA LEU A 122 -6.12 -2.73 7.89
C LEU A 122 -7.50 -2.50 7.28
N ALA A 123 -8.18 -1.42 7.66
CA ALA A 123 -9.49 -1.06 7.10
C ALA A 123 -9.41 -0.82 5.59
N ARG A 124 -8.41 -0.08 5.12
CA ARG A 124 -8.16 0.15 3.68
C ARG A 124 -7.85 -1.15 2.94
N GLY A 125 -6.97 -1.99 3.50
CA GLY A 125 -6.68 -3.30 2.92
C GLY A 125 -7.93 -4.17 2.84
N THR A 126 -8.77 -4.17 3.86
CA THR A 126 -10.02 -4.95 3.88
C THR A 126 -11.01 -4.50 2.81
N GLN A 127 -11.13 -3.20 2.55
CA GLN A 127 -11.97 -2.69 1.46
C GLN A 127 -11.50 -3.22 0.10
N GLU A 128 -10.20 -3.19 -0.14
CA GLU A 128 -9.60 -3.69 -1.38
C GLU A 128 -9.72 -5.22 -1.49
N ALA A 129 -9.60 -5.93 -0.37
CA ALA A 129 -9.83 -7.37 -0.31
C ALA A 129 -11.24 -7.73 -0.77
N ILE A 130 -12.28 -7.00 -0.31
CA ILE A 130 -13.68 -7.23 -0.74
C ILE A 130 -13.82 -7.03 -2.26
N VAL A 131 -13.22 -5.97 -2.81
CA VAL A 131 -13.23 -5.73 -4.26
C VAL A 131 -12.52 -6.87 -5.00
N LEU A 132 -11.39 -7.33 -4.49
CA LEU A 132 -10.62 -8.41 -5.09
C LEU A 132 -11.36 -9.75 -5.01
N THR A 133 -12.12 -10.03 -3.94
CA THR A 133 -13.01 -11.20 -3.85
C THR A 133 -14.02 -11.20 -4.99
N HIS A 134 -14.78 -10.11 -5.15
CA HIS A 134 -15.79 -10.03 -6.20
C HIS A 134 -15.17 -10.17 -7.59
N LEU A 135 -14.00 -9.54 -7.82
CA LEU A 135 -13.28 -9.68 -9.09
C LEU A 135 -12.82 -11.12 -9.34
N ALA A 136 -12.32 -11.81 -8.30
CA ALA A 136 -11.90 -13.20 -8.38
C ALA A 136 -13.09 -14.14 -8.63
N GLU A 137 -14.24 -13.88 -8.01
CA GLU A 137 -15.48 -14.62 -8.24
C GLU A 137 -15.95 -14.48 -9.70
N GLU A 138 -15.91 -13.26 -10.26
CA GLU A 138 -16.32 -13.01 -11.64
C GLU A 138 -15.37 -13.64 -12.67
N ILE A 139 -14.05 -13.54 -12.45
CA ILE A 139 -13.04 -13.98 -13.43
C ILE A 139 -12.72 -15.47 -13.29
N LEU A 140 -12.53 -15.95 -12.05
CA LEU A 140 -12.06 -17.31 -11.75
C LEU A 140 -13.21 -18.26 -11.44
N GLN A 141 -14.43 -17.76 -11.23
CA GLN A 141 -15.60 -18.57 -10.85
C GLN A 141 -15.38 -19.36 -9.55
N VAL A 142 -14.52 -18.83 -8.67
CA VAL A 142 -14.25 -19.39 -7.34
C VAL A 142 -15.11 -18.62 -6.34
N SER A 143 -16.20 -19.22 -5.86
CA SER A 143 -17.03 -18.60 -4.81
C SER A 143 -16.53 -18.95 -3.41
N ASP A 144 -16.78 -18.06 -2.44
CA ASP A 144 -16.57 -18.28 -1.00
C ASP A 144 -15.11 -18.60 -0.58
N ALA A 145 -14.11 -18.22 -1.37
CA ALA A 145 -12.72 -18.36 -0.94
C ALA A 145 -12.40 -17.34 0.18
N PRO A 146 -12.05 -17.78 1.40
CA PRO A 146 -11.71 -16.85 2.47
C PRO A 146 -10.41 -16.11 2.12
N ILE A 147 -10.41 -14.79 2.29
CA ILE A 147 -9.19 -13.97 2.24
C ILE A 147 -8.59 -13.91 3.63
N ASN A 148 -7.33 -14.31 3.76
CA ASN A 148 -6.57 -14.05 4.98
C ASN A 148 -5.96 -12.66 4.88
N ILE A 149 -6.20 -11.78 5.86
CA ILE A 149 -5.52 -10.49 5.96
C ILE A 149 -4.63 -10.50 7.21
N TYR A 150 -3.35 -10.22 6.99
CA TYR A 150 -2.32 -10.19 8.02
C TYR A 150 -1.95 -8.74 8.35
N CYS A 151 -1.95 -8.42 9.64
CA CYS A 151 -1.44 -7.18 10.22
C CYS A 151 -0.44 -7.57 11.32
N ASN A 152 0.61 -6.77 11.52
CA ASN A 152 1.66 -7.04 12.51
C ASN A 152 1.35 -6.47 13.91
N ASN A 153 0.16 -5.88 14.12
CA ASN A 153 -0.23 -5.23 15.36
C ASN A 153 -1.23 -6.08 16.14
N ASP A 154 -0.77 -6.73 17.21
CA ASP A 154 -1.58 -7.60 18.06
C ASP A 154 -2.80 -6.89 18.66
N ALA A 155 -2.66 -5.60 19.04
CA ALA A 155 -3.78 -4.85 19.60
C ALA A 155 -4.87 -4.61 18.55
N VAL A 156 -4.49 -4.35 17.30
CA VAL A 156 -5.43 -4.24 16.18
C VAL A 156 -6.10 -5.58 15.92
N ILE A 157 -5.34 -6.67 15.85
CA ILE A 157 -5.88 -8.03 15.66
C ILE A 157 -6.91 -8.38 16.73
N GLN A 158 -6.58 -8.15 18.00
CA GLN A 158 -7.50 -8.40 19.12
C GLN A 158 -8.78 -7.58 18.99
N THR A 159 -8.66 -6.31 18.61
CA THR A 159 -9.82 -5.41 18.45
C THR A 159 -10.79 -5.93 17.38
N VAL A 160 -10.29 -6.39 16.23
CA VAL A 160 -11.16 -6.80 15.12
C VAL A 160 -11.69 -8.22 15.26
N THR A 161 -11.00 -9.09 16.00
CA THR A 161 -11.39 -10.50 16.19
C THR A 161 -12.33 -10.72 17.38
N LEU A 162 -12.26 -9.90 18.43
CA LEU A 162 -13.07 -10.05 19.64
C LEU A 162 -14.30 -9.14 19.59
N ASP A 163 -15.51 -9.73 19.55
CA ASP A 163 -16.78 -8.98 19.46
C ASP A 163 -16.96 -7.95 20.59
N GLU A 164 -16.41 -8.22 21.78
CA GLU A 164 -16.48 -7.32 22.93
C GLU A 164 -15.62 -6.05 22.77
N LEU A 165 -14.56 -6.11 21.96
CA LEU A 165 -13.61 -5.01 21.79
C LEU A 165 -13.92 -4.11 20.57
N LYS A 166 -14.79 -4.57 19.66
CA LYS A 166 -15.22 -3.81 18.47
C LYS A 166 -15.81 -2.43 18.80
N TYR A 167 -16.38 -2.28 20.00
CA TYR A 167 -17.10 -1.07 20.43
C TYR A 167 -16.42 -0.31 21.60
N LEU A 168 -15.11 -0.45 21.79
CA LEU A 168 -14.37 0.33 22.78
C LEU A 168 -14.27 1.82 22.41
N GLU A 169 -14.10 2.72 23.38
CA GLU A 169 -13.98 4.17 23.14
C GLU A 169 -12.89 4.54 22.13
N ARG A 170 -11.83 3.72 22.01
CA ARG A 170 -10.73 3.89 21.05
C ARG A 170 -11.12 3.62 19.58
N THR A 171 -12.19 2.87 19.32
CA THR A 171 -12.68 2.60 17.95
C THR A 171 -13.87 3.48 17.57
N LYS A 172 -14.58 4.06 18.54
CA LYS A 172 -15.80 4.86 18.32
C LYS A 172 -15.58 6.19 17.58
N HIS A 173 -14.36 6.71 17.55
CA HIS A 173 -14.04 8.03 17.01
C HIS A 173 -13.23 7.99 15.70
N LEU A 174 -13.07 6.81 15.11
CA LEU A 174 -12.48 6.62 13.79
C LEU A 174 -13.62 6.66 12.74
N ASP A 175 -14.18 7.86 12.53
CA ASP A 175 -15.09 8.16 11.41
C ASP A 175 -14.32 8.80 10.23
#